data_AF-A0A3L8DA45-F1
#
_entry.id   AF-A0A3L8DA45-F1
#
_cell.length_a   1.000
_cell.length_b   1.000
_cell.length_c   1.000
_cell.angle_alpha   90.00
_cell.angle_beta   90.00
_cell.angle_gamma   90.00
#
_symmetry.space_group_name_H-M   'P 1'
#
loop_
_entity.id
_entity.type
_entity.pdbx_description
1 polymer ?
#
loop_
_entity_poly.entity_id
_entity_poly.type
_entity_poly.pdbx_seq_one_letter_code
_entity_poly.pdbx_strand_id
1 'polypeptide(L)'
;MKFAVVCLLAVIAVVHVSAQPAKDGEYTHKYDNIDVDQILHNDRLLNRYADCVLERNKGRCPPEAIELRKVLGEALETECAKCSEHQREMTKKVIRFLVENKRDVWTALKAKYDPDGKFAQRYEGNGEERRRADMSEGKREVENTLPRYCDAMLMALPSFCWRIDAIEM
;
A
#
# COMPACT_ATOMS: atom_id res chain seq x y z
N MET A 1 -8.61 -18.78 -53.38
CA MET A 1 -9.60 -18.37 -52.36
C MET A 1 -9.79 -19.37 -51.22
N LYS A 2 -9.43 -20.67 -51.37
CA LYS A 2 -9.57 -21.67 -50.29
C LYS A 2 -8.42 -21.67 -49.26
N PHE A 3 -7.18 -21.34 -49.70
CA PHE A 3 -6.00 -21.31 -48.81
C PHE A 3 -5.97 -20.14 -47.82
N ALA A 4 -6.57 -18.98 -48.18
CA ALA A 4 -6.63 -17.82 -47.29
C ALA A 4 -7.52 -18.04 -46.06
N VAL A 5 -8.58 -18.86 -46.20
CA VAL A 5 -9.50 -19.19 -45.10
C VAL A 5 -8.84 -20.17 -44.10
N VAL A 6 -8.01 -21.08 -44.59
CA VAL A 6 -7.27 -22.04 -43.73
C VAL A 6 -6.20 -21.32 -42.90
N CYS A 7 -5.51 -20.33 -43.47
CA CYS A 7 -4.55 -19.51 -42.72
C CYS A 7 -5.20 -18.63 -41.65
N LEU A 8 -6.38 -18.06 -41.92
CA LEU A 8 -7.13 -17.25 -40.94
C LEU A 8 -7.64 -18.09 -39.76
N LEU A 9 -8.12 -19.32 -40.01
CA LEU A 9 -8.57 -20.23 -38.96
C LEU A 9 -7.41 -20.76 -38.10
N ALA A 10 -6.22 -20.98 -38.70
CA ALA A 10 -5.03 -21.39 -37.96
C ALA A 10 -4.53 -20.30 -36.99
N VAL A 11 -4.66 -19.02 -37.34
CA VAL A 11 -4.30 -17.91 -36.45
C VAL A 11 -5.27 -17.79 -35.27
N ILE A 12 -6.56 -18.05 -35.47
CA ILE A 12 -7.57 -18.03 -34.39
C ILE A 12 -7.33 -19.15 -33.37
N ALA A 13 -6.84 -20.32 -33.82
CA ALA A 13 -6.51 -21.44 -32.93
C ALA A 13 -5.30 -21.17 -32.02
N VAL A 14 -4.29 -20.41 -32.50
CA VAL A 14 -3.10 -20.07 -31.71
C VAL A 14 -3.41 -19.04 -30.61
N VAL A 15 -4.39 -18.15 -30.83
CA VAL A 15 -4.80 -17.13 -29.84
C VAL A 15 -5.58 -17.73 -28.65
N HIS A 16 -6.17 -18.92 -28.78
CA HIS A 16 -6.90 -19.57 -27.69
C HIS A 16 -6.00 -20.35 -26.71
N VAL A 17 -4.70 -20.51 -26.99
CA VAL A 17 -3.79 -21.37 -26.20
C VAL A 17 -3.06 -20.65 -25.07
N SER A 18 -3.21 -19.32 -24.92
CA SER A 18 -2.60 -18.58 -23.80
C SER A 18 -3.55 -18.34 -22.62
N ALA A 19 -4.75 -18.90 -22.64
CA ALA A 19 -5.64 -18.92 -21.48
C ALA A 19 -5.41 -20.24 -20.72
N GLN A 20 -4.39 -20.28 -19.85
CA GLN A 20 -4.35 -21.32 -18.81
C GLN A 20 -5.58 -21.10 -17.92
N PRO A 21 -6.57 -22.02 -17.88
CA PRO A 21 -7.62 -21.94 -16.89
C PRO A 21 -6.95 -22.05 -15.52
N ALA A 22 -7.31 -21.15 -14.60
CA ALA A 22 -6.94 -21.31 -13.19
C ALA A 22 -7.32 -22.74 -12.76
N LYS A 23 -6.46 -23.42 -12.02
CA LYS A 23 -6.79 -24.71 -11.41
C LYS A 23 -8.12 -24.55 -10.70
N ASP A 24 -9.08 -25.45 -10.95
CA ASP A 24 -10.48 -25.32 -10.53
C ASP A 24 -10.58 -24.78 -9.08
N GLY A 25 -10.90 -23.48 -8.95
CA GLY A 25 -11.06 -22.81 -7.66
C GLY A 25 -10.06 -21.70 -7.30
N GLU A 26 -8.91 -21.54 -7.97
CA GLU A 26 -7.93 -20.47 -7.67
C GLU A 26 -8.18 -19.15 -8.42
N TYR A 27 -7.71 -18.03 -7.87
CA TYR A 27 -7.72 -16.74 -8.57
C TYR A 27 -6.71 -16.71 -9.72
N THR A 28 -6.94 -15.85 -10.71
CA THR A 28 -6.07 -15.77 -11.90
C THR A 28 -4.62 -15.43 -11.54
N HIS A 29 -3.67 -16.21 -12.07
CA HIS A 29 -2.22 -15.97 -11.92
C HIS A 29 -1.66 -14.95 -12.92
N LYS A 30 -2.53 -14.34 -13.75
CA LYS A 30 -2.10 -13.44 -14.84
C LYS A 30 -1.27 -12.25 -14.35
N TYR A 31 -1.48 -11.82 -13.11
CA TYR A 31 -0.81 -10.66 -12.51
C TYR A 31 0.11 -11.03 -11.35
N ASP A 32 0.51 -12.30 -11.23
CA ASP A 32 1.43 -12.72 -10.15
C ASP A 32 2.84 -12.11 -10.35
N ASN A 33 3.26 -11.79 -11.58
CA ASN A 33 4.58 -11.23 -11.89
C ASN A 33 4.68 -9.70 -11.83
N ILE A 34 3.72 -8.99 -11.22
CA ILE A 34 3.79 -7.53 -11.12
C ILE A 34 4.85 -7.11 -10.10
N ASP A 35 5.57 -6.03 -10.40
CA ASP A 35 6.52 -5.45 -9.45
C ASP A 35 5.78 -4.63 -8.39
N VAL A 36 5.40 -5.29 -7.31
CA VAL A 36 4.72 -4.66 -6.18
C VAL A 36 5.62 -3.67 -5.45
N ASP A 37 6.94 -3.88 -5.41
CA ASP A 37 7.84 -2.93 -4.75
C ASP A 37 7.85 -1.60 -5.48
N GLN A 38 7.90 -1.62 -6.82
CA GLN A 38 7.81 -0.41 -7.61
C GLN A 38 6.50 0.34 -7.36
N ILE A 39 5.38 -0.37 -7.21
CA ILE A 39 4.08 0.23 -6.93
C ILE A 39 4.07 0.85 -5.53
N LEU A 40 4.58 0.14 -4.52
CA LEU A 40 4.57 0.59 -3.12
C LEU A 40 5.48 1.81 -2.89
N HIS A 41 6.64 1.86 -3.54
CA HIS A 41 7.61 2.95 -3.37
C HIS A 41 7.34 4.16 -4.29
N ASN A 42 6.34 4.09 -5.16
CA ASN A 42 5.95 5.18 -6.03
C ASN A 42 4.56 5.69 -5.64
N ASP A 43 4.52 6.79 -4.88
CA ASP A 43 3.27 7.38 -4.38
C ASP A 43 2.24 7.66 -5.46
N ARG A 44 2.69 8.08 -6.66
CA ARG A 44 1.78 8.34 -7.79
C ARG A 44 1.13 7.06 -8.30
N LEU A 45 1.89 5.96 -8.35
CA LEU A 45 1.36 4.65 -8.72
C LEU A 45 0.46 4.15 -7.60
N LEU A 46 0.97 4.05 -6.37
CA LEU A 46 0.20 3.56 -5.22
C LEU A 46 -1.16 4.23 -5.09
N ASN A 47 -1.22 5.56 -5.19
CA ASN A 47 -2.48 6.30 -5.11
C ASN A 47 -3.44 5.94 -6.24
N ARG A 48 -2.94 5.66 -7.46
CA ARG A 48 -3.79 5.19 -8.57
C ARG A 48 -4.40 3.82 -8.27
N TYR A 49 -3.63 2.90 -7.69
CA TYR A 49 -4.15 1.57 -7.31
C TYR A 49 -5.14 1.70 -6.15
N ALA A 50 -4.78 2.45 -5.11
CA ALA A 50 -5.62 2.68 -3.94
C ALA A 50 -6.95 3.32 -4.33
N ASP A 51 -6.94 4.37 -5.15
CA ASP A 51 -8.15 5.03 -5.64
C ASP A 51 -9.01 4.10 -6.51
N CYS A 52 -8.39 3.19 -7.26
CA CYS A 52 -9.12 2.21 -8.05
C CYS A 52 -9.87 1.22 -7.15
N VAL A 53 -9.17 0.64 -6.18
CA VAL A 53 -9.72 -0.31 -5.20
C VAL A 53 -10.80 0.37 -4.35
N LEU A 54 -10.56 1.61 -3.92
CA LEU A 54 -11.54 2.40 -3.19
C LEU A 54 -12.68 2.95 -4.05
N GLU A 55 -12.66 2.72 -5.37
CA GLU A 55 -13.64 3.20 -6.36
C GLU A 55 -13.79 4.72 -6.42
N ARG A 56 -12.75 5.46 -6.03
CA ARG A 56 -12.69 6.92 -6.18
C ARG A 56 -12.52 7.32 -7.65
N ASN A 57 -11.90 6.46 -8.46
CA ASN A 57 -11.63 6.68 -9.88
C ASN A 57 -12.26 5.60 -10.76
N LYS A 58 -13.36 5.92 -11.46
CA LYS A 58 -14.08 4.96 -12.34
C LYS A 58 -13.46 4.80 -13.74
N GLY A 59 -12.58 5.71 -14.17
CA GLY A 59 -12.09 5.76 -15.56
C GLY A 59 -10.59 5.51 -15.80
N ARG A 60 -9.76 5.40 -14.75
CA ARG A 60 -8.27 5.27 -14.88
C ARG A 60 -7.70 4.23 -13.93
N CYS A 61 -8.28 3.03 -13.97
CA CYS A 61 -7.81 1.88 -13.20
C CYS A 61 -6.83 1.02 -14.02
N PRO A 62 -5.68 0.63 -13.45
CA PRO A 62 -4.88 -0.45 -14.01
C PRO A 62 -5.67 -1.77 -14.05
N PRO A 63 -5.52 -2.61 -15.08
CA PRO A 63 -6.31 -3.84 -15.23
C PRO A 63 -6.16 -4.81 -14.05
N GLU A 64 -4.97 -4.91 -13.47
CA GLU A 64 -4.68 -5.69 -12.29
C GLU A 64 -5.41 -5.16 -11.03
N ALA A 65 -5.55 -3.85 -10.89
CA ALA A 65 -6.29 -3.25 -9.78
C ALA A 65 -7.80 -3.46 -9.92
N ILE A 66 -8.30 -3.56 -11.15
CA ILE A 66 -9.70 -3.90 -11.43
C ILE A 66 -10.00 -5.33 -11.00
N GLU A 67 -9.13 -6.28 -11.37
CA GLU A 67 -9.29 -7.68 -10.95
C GLU A 67 -9.16 -7.82 -9.43
N LEU A 68 -8.15 -7.19 -8.82
CA LEU A 68 -8.01 -7.16 -7.37
C LEU A 68 -9.28 -6.63 -6.70
N ARG A 69 -9.84 -5.52 -7.16
CA ARG A 69 -11.07 -4.95 -6.59
C ARG A 69 -12.25 -5.91 -6.62
N LYS A 70 -12.41 -6.67 -7.71
CA LYS A 70 -13.52 -7.64 -7.87
C LYS A 70 -13.40 -8.79 -6.87
N VAL A 71 -12.18 -9.28 -6.63
CA VAL A 71 -11.95 -10.45 -5.76
C VAL A 71 -11.72 -10.08 -4.30
N LEU A 72 -11.33 -8.83 -4.00
CA LEU A 72 -10.91 -8.41 -2.66
C LEU A 72 -12.00 -8.60 -1.60
N GLY A 73 -13.28 -8.34 -1.93
CA GLY A 73 -14.39 -8.56 -1.01
C GLY A 73 -14.53 -10.03 -0.59
N GLU A 74 -14.64 -10.93 -1.57
CA GLU A 74 -14.72 -12.38 -1.33
C GLU A 74 -13.46 -12.90 -0.63
N ALA A 75 -12.27 -12.44 -1.03
CA ALA A 75 -11.02 -12.85 -0.44
C ALA A 75 -10.91 -12.46 1.03
N LEU A 76 -11.50 -11.34 1.45
CA LEU A 76 -11.54 -10.96 2.86
C LEU A 76 -12.55 -11.78 3.67
N GLU A 77 -13.72 -12.08 3.11
CA GLU A 77 -14.75 -12.89 3.76
C GLU A 77 -14.32 -14.35 3.94
N THR A 78 -13.62 -14.90 2.94
CA THR A 78 -13.17 -16.31 2.91
C THR A 78 -11.73 -16.51 3.37
N GLU A 79 -11.08 -15.46 3.88
CA GLU A 79 -9.68 -15.51 4.32
C GLU A 79 -8.70 -15.99 3.22
N CYS A 80 -8.90 -15.50 2.00
CA CYS A 80 -8.06 -15.79 0.85
C CYS A 80 -8.04 -17.29 0.49
N ALA A 81 -9.15 -18.02 0.71
CA ALA A 81 -9.23 -19.46 0.46
C ALA A 81 -8.73 -19.87 -0.94
N LYS A 82 -9.00 -19.02 -1.94
CA LYS A 82 -8.68 -19.21 -3.36
C LYS A 82 -7.38 -18.55 -3.82
N CYS A 83 -6.65 -17.91 -2.90
CA CYS A 83 -5.42 -17.20 -3.23
C CYS A 83 -4.24 -18.15 -3.34
N SER A 84 -3.40 -17.94 -4.36
CA SER A 84 -2.12 -18.63 -4.50
C SER A 84 -1.18 -18.27 -3.33
N GLU A 85 -0.19 -19.12 -3.07
CA GLU A 85 0.84 -18.84 -2.06
C GLU A 85 1.52 -17.49 -2.32
N HIS A 86 1.87 -17.24 -3.60
CA HIS A 86 2.46 -15.98 -4.02
C HIS A 86 1.53 -14.79 -3.72
N GLN A 87 0.24 -14.87 -4.07
CA GLN A 87 -0.72 -13.81 -3.79
C GLN A 87 -0.86 -13.53 -2.28
N ARG A 88 -0.79 -14.56 -1.43
CA ARG A 88 -0.81 -14.41 0.03
C ARG A 88 0.43 -13.68 0.54
N GLU A 89 1.61 -14.03 0.05
CA GLU A 89 2.87 -13.36 0.41
C GLU A 89 2.88 -11.90 -0.02
N MET A 90 2.51 -11.63 -1.26
CA MET A 90 2.42 -10.27 -1.79
C MET A 90 1.40 -9.43 -1.03
N THR A 91 0.24 -10.01 -0.70
CA THR A 91 -0.79 -9.33 0.11
C THR A 91 -0.27 -8.97 1.50
N LYS A 92 0.41 -9.90 2.19
CA LYS A 92 1.03 -9.62 3.51
C LYS A 92 2.05 -8.48 3.43
N LYS A 93 2.86 -8.45 2.37
CA LYS A 93 3.86 -7.40 2.13
C LYS A 93 3.21 -6.03 1.91
N VAL A 94 2.20 -5.96 1.04
CA VAL A 94 1.43 -4.74 0.76
C VAL A 94 0.79 -4.21 2.03
N ILE A 95 0.08 -5.05 2.78
CA ILE A 95 -0.60 -4.62 4.01
C ILE A 95 0.40 -4.09 5.03
N ARG A 96 1.52 -4.79 5.25
CA ARG A 96 2.56 -4.33 6.15
C ARG A 96 3.06 -2.94 5.74
N PHE A 97 3.38 -2.75 4.47
CA PHE A 97 3.83 -1.47 3.96
C PHE A 97 2.78 -0.37 4.16
N LEU A 98 1.49 -0.66 3.91
CA LEU A 98 0.41 0.31 4.08
C LEU A 98 0.19 0.68 5.56
N VAL A 99 0.24 -0.29 6.47
CA VAL A 99 0.09 -0.06 7.93
C VAL A 99 1.25 0.78 8.48
N GLU A 100 2.47 0.52 8.01
CA GLU A 100 3.69 1.20 8.48
C GLU A 100 3.87 2.59 7.82
N ASN A 101 3.65 2.71 6.51
CA ASN A 101 4.05 3.89 5.73
C ASN A 101 2.88 4.72 5.18
N LYS A 102 1.68 4.14 4.98
CA LYS A 102 0.55 4.75 4.24
C LYS A 102 -0.78 4.58 4.98
N ARG A 103 -0.82 5.09 6.21
CA ARG A 103 -1.93 4.93 7.14
C ARG A 103 -3.26 5.50 6.66
N ASP A 104 -3.22 6.60 5.94
CA ASP A 104 -4.38 7.25 5.32
C ASP A 104 -5.06 6.30 4.32
N VAL A 105 -4.27 5.67 3.46
CA VAL A 105 -4.75 4.66 2.50
C VAL A 105 -5.28 3.43 3.23
N TRP A 106 -4.53 2.93 4.22
CA TRP A 106 -4.95 1.78 5.03
C TRP A 106 -6.28 2.03 5.76
N THR A 107 -6.45 3.21 6.35
CA THR A 107 -7.68 3.58 7.08
C THR A 107 -8.89 3.61 6.15
N ALA A 108 -8.72 4.17 4.94
CA ALA A 108 -9.78 4.19 3.94
C ALA A 108 -10.14 2.78 3.43
N LEU A 109 -9.15 1.90 3.28
CA LEU A 109 -9.38 0.51 2.88
C LEU A 109 -10.17 -0.26 3.94
N LYS A 110 -9.79 -0.14 5.21
CA LYS A 110 -10.53 -0.75 6.33
C LYS A 110 -11.98 -0.27 6.37
N ALA A 111 -12.20 1.04 6.28
CA ALA A 111 -13.53 1.61 6.33
C ALA A 111 -14.47 1.07 5.23
N LYS A 112 -13.91 0.67 4.09
CA LYS A 112 -14.68 0.10 2.97
C LYS A 112 -14.87 -1.41 3.05
N TYR A 113 -13.81 -2.14 3.41
CA TYR A 113 -13.76 -3.60 3.24
C TYR A 113 -13.75 -4.40 4.55
N ASP A 114 -13.44 -3.77 5.68
CA ASP A 114 -13.38 -4.42 6.99
C ASP A 114 -14.07 -3.56 8.06
N PRO A 115 -15.40 -3.34 7.95
CA PRO A 115 -16.16 -2.57 8.93
C PRO A 115 -16.16 -3.23 10.32
N ASP A 116 -16.01 -4.55 10.38
CA ASP A 116 -15.97 -5.34 11.62
C ASP A 116 -14.57 -5.38 12.27
N GLY A 117 -13.53 -4.91 11.58
CA GLY A 117 -12.14 -4.88 12.08
C GLY A 117 -11.47 -6.26 12.22
N LYS A 118 -12.07 -7.33 11.70
CA LYS A 118 -11.58 -8.72 11.84
C LYS A 118 -10.26 -8.96 11.13
N PHE A 119 -10.05 -8.27 10.01
CA PHE A 119 -8.83 -8.37 9.23
C PHE A 119 -7.76 -7.45 9.80
N ALA A 120 -8.12 -6.20 10.08
CA ALA A 120 -7.24 -5.18 10.64
C ALA A 120 -6.53 -5.65 11.91
N GLN A 121 -7.26 -6.30 12.82
CA GLN A 121 -6.70 -6.78 14.09
C GLN A 121 -5.51 -7.74 13.90
N ARG A 122 -5.52 -8.56 12.84
CA ARG A 122 -4.43 -9.53 12.57
C ARG A 122 -3.15 -8.86 12.07
N TYR A 123 -3.27 -7.74 11.36
CA TYR A 123 -2.13 -7.08 10.73
C TYR A 123 -1.62 -5.88 11.52
N GLU A 124 -2.48 -5.23 12.31
CA GLU A 124 -2.12 -4.07 13.12
C GLU A 124 -1.40 -4.45 14.42
N GLY A 125 -1.64 -5.63 14.99
CA GLY A 125 -1.03 -6.07 16.26
C GLY A 125 0.50 -5.90 16.29
N ASN A 126 1.18 -6.18 15.17
CA ASN A 126 2.64 -6.03 15.06
C ASN A 126 3.07 -4.62 14.60
N GLY A 127 2.21 -3.91 13.87
CA GLY A 127 2.50 -2.59 13.31
C GLY A 127 2.31 -1.44 14.31
N GLU A 128 1.34 -1.57 15.22
CA GLU A 128 1.08 -0.61 16.30
C GLU A 128 2.24 -0.55 17.30
N GLU A 129 2.78 -1.72 17.67
CA GLU A 129 3.92 -1.85 18.58
C GLU A 129 5.20 -1.26 17.97
N ARG A 130 5.48 -1.56 16.69
CA ARG A 130 6.58 -0.93 15.93
C ARG A 130 6.39 0.57 15.80
N ARG A 131 5.17 1.06 15.54
CA ARG A 131 4.88 2.50 15.50
C ARG A 131 5.07 3.17 16.86
N ARG A 132 4.71 2.51 17.95
CA ARG A 132 4.96 3.03 19.29
C ARG A 132 6.47 3.14 19.54
N ALA A 133 7.24 2.18 19.04
CA ALA A 133 8.71 2.24 19.05
C ALA A 133 9.24 3.39 18.17
N ASP A 134 8.83 3.51 16.91
CA ASP A 134 9.26 4.57 15.97
C ASP A 134 8.86 5.97 16.44
N MET A 135 7.63 6.16 16.92
CA MET A 135 7.18 7.41 17.52
C MET A 135 7.96 7.73 18.80
N SER A 136 8.35 6.71 19.58
CA SER A 136 9.23 6.90 20.74
C SER A 136 10.66 7.22 20.34
N GLU A 137 11.16 6.70 19.22
CA GLU A 137 12.47 7.01 18.66
C GLU A 137 12.50 8.41 18.07
N GLY A 138 11.52 8.80 17.27
CA GLY A 138 11.38 10.16 16.76
C GLY A 138 11.21 11.18 17.90
N LYS A 139 10.44 10.86 18.94
CA LYS A 139 10.37 11.71 20.14
C LYS A 139 11.72 11.80 20.87
N ARG A 140 12.43 10.67 21.02
CA ARG A 140 13.78 10.62 21.61
C ARG A 140 14.80 11.38 20.77
N GLU A 141 14.69 11.34 19.45
CA GLU A 141 15.56 12.09 18.53
C GLU A 141 15.31 13.59 18.65
N VAL A 142 14.04 14.03 18.64
CA VAL A 142 13.64 15.42 18.89
C VAL A 142 14.12 15.89 20.26
N GLU A 143 13.94 15.08 21.31
CA GLU A 143 14.36 15.40 22.67
C GLU A 143 15.89 15.43 22.83
N ASN A 144 16.63 14.61 22.10
CA ASN A 144 18.10 14.63 22.08
C ASN A 144 18.69 15.73 21.18
N THR A 145 17.95 16.22 20.19
CA THR A 145 18.38 17.32 19.31
C THR A 145 17.96 18.70 19.81
N LEU A 146 16.89 18.80 20.60
CA LEU A 146 16.42 20.07 21.19
C LEU A 146 17.52 20.82 21.98
N PRO A 147 18.27 20.17 22.89
CA PRO A 147 19.35 20.82 23.64
C PRO A 147 20.45 21.33 22.72
N ARG A 148 20.78 20.57 21.67
CA ARG A 148 21.79 20.94 20.67
C ARG A 148 21.40 22.17 19.85
N TYR A 149 20.11 22.37 19.58
CA TYR A 149 19.58 23.57 18.94
C TYR A 149 19.55 24.78 19.88
N CYS A 150 19.17 24.58 21.14
CA CYS A 150 19.20 25.65 22.16
C CYS A 150 20.63 26.12 22.43
N ASP A 151 21.60 25.20 22.53
CA ASP A 151 23.02 25.53 22.72
C ASP A 151 23.61 26.27 21.51
N ALA A 152 23.25 25.85 20.29
CA ALA A 152 23.68 26.54 19.06
C ALA A 152 23.08 27.96 18.95
N MET A 153 21.86 28.17 19.43
CA MET A 153 21.20 29.48 19.42
C MET A 153 21.76 30.43 20.49
N LEU A 154 22.22 29.91 21.64
CA LEU A 154 22.91 30.71 22.66
C LEU A 154 24.28 31.23 22.20
N MET A 155 24.99 30.50 21.33
CA MET A 155 26.30 30.94 20.82
C MET A 155 26.21 31.97 19.68
N ALA A 156 25.05 32.15 19.06
CA ALA A 156 24.88 33.01 17.88
C ALA A 156 24.41 34.45 18.19
N LEU A 157 24.01 34.76 19.43
CA LEU A 157 23.52 36.10 19.80
C LEU A 157 24.09 36.58 21.15
N PRO A 158 25.38 36.96 21.23
CA PRO A 158 25.90 37.65 22.42
C PRO A 158 25.21 39.01 22.69
N SER A 159 24.39 39.52 21.77
CA SER A 159 23.75 40.84 21.86
C SER A 159 22.30 40.85 22.38
N PHE A 160 21.66 39.69 22.62
CA PHE A 160 20.24 39.66 23.03
C PHE A 160 19.98 39.27 24.51
N CYS A 161 21.01 38.86 25.26
CA CYS A 161 20.85 38.55 26.69
C CYS A 161 20.65 39.78 27.59
N TRP A 162 20.80 41.00 27.08
CA TRP A 162 20.67 42.25 27.87
C TRP A 162 19.28 42.89 27.83
N ARG A 163 18.28 42.26 27.21
CA ARG A 163 16.97 42.91 26.96
C ARG A 163 15.81 42.41 27.81
N ILE A 164 16.03 41.48 28.72
CA ILE A 164 14.96 40.90 29.55
C ILE A 164 14.85 41.54 30.95
N ASP A 165 15.87 42.25 31.46
CA ASP A 165 15.82 42.90 32.79
C ASP A 165 15.16 44.30 32.80
N ALA A 166 14.42 44.69 31.76
CA ALA A 166 13.90 46.06 31.61
C ALA A 166 12.35 46.18 31.63
N ILE A 167 11.64 45.18 32.16
CA ILE A 167 10.18 45.21 32.28
C ILE A 167 9.78 44.84 33.71
N GLU A 168 10.13 45.69 34.68
CA GLU A 168 9.38 45.86 35.92
C GLU A 168 9.55 47.33 36.36
N MET A 169 8.53 48.13 36.09
CA MET A 169 8.24 49.43 36.71
C MET A 169 6.76 49.45 37.07
#